data_AF-A0A804QAU3-F1
#
_entry.id   AF-A0A804QAU3-F1
#
_cell.length_a   1.000
_cell.length_b   1.000
_cell.length_c   1.000
_cell.angle_alpha   90.00
_cell.angle_beta   90.00
_cell.angle_gamma   90.00
#
_symmetry.space_group_name_H-M   'P 1'
#
loop_
_entity.id
_entity.type
_entity.pdbx_description
1 polymer ?
#
loop_
_entity_poly.entity_id
_entity_poly.type
_entity_poly.pdbx_seq_one_letter_code
_entity_poly.pdbx_strand_id
1 'polypeptide(L)'
;MSMIDVITRVDAICKKYERYDTDKHGDPFSRLYAAVDAGIDAAIEKSARAAKKKKNRAASVTLDADVRRTKARLLEVVVKLQKVAARKVNGLSPEEKVSRAGLVAALPHRIHAIPDSHGGVTPDTGSPRDGPRCRMAQLGAA
;
A
#
# COMPACT_ATOMS: atom_id res chain seq x y z
N MET A 1 14.02 -45.94 11.60
CA MET A 1 13.72 -44.80 10.72
C MET A 1 13.97 -43.54 11.53
N SER A 2 14.98 -42.76 11.16
CA SER A 2 15.35 -41.53 11.87
C SER A 2 14.35 -40.41 11.59
N MET A 3 14.17 -39.47 12.51
CA MET A 3 13.38 -38.24 12.30
C MET A 3 13.80 -37.52 11.01
N ILE A 4 15.10 -37.50 10.73
CA ILE A 4 15.67 -36.89 9.52
C ILE A 4 15.15 -37.62 8.28
N ASP A 5 15.10 -38.96 8.28
CA ASP A 5 14.56 -39.75 7.16
C ASP A 5 13.10 -39.41 6.87
N VAL A 6 12.31 -39.16 7.92
CA VAL A 6 10.89 -38.75 7.78
C VAL A 6 10.80 -37.39 7.11
N ILE A 7 11.56 -36.39 7.59
CA ILE A 7 11.55 -35.03 7.02
C ILE A 7 11.99 -35.06 5.55
N THR A 8 13.07 -35.77 5.22
CA THR A 8 13.57 -35.84 3.84
C THR A 8 12.58 -36.56 2.91
N ARG A 9 11.88 -37.58 3.39
CA ARG A 9 10.82 -38.24 2.61
C ARG A 9 9.62 -37.35 2.40
N VAL A 10 9.20 -36.58 3.41
CA VAL A 10 8.13 -35.58 3.29
C VAL A 10 8.53 -34.50 2.29
N ASP A 11 9.75 -33.97 2.34
CA ASP A 11 10.26 -32.98 1.37
C ASP A 11 10.26 -33.52 -0.07
N ALA A 12 10.67 -34.78 -0.26
CA ALA A 12 10.63 -35.44 -1.57
C ALA A 12 9.18 -35.64 -2.09
N ILE A 13 8.23 -35.93 -1.19
CA ILE A 13 6.81 -36.00 -1.53
C ILE A 13 6.30 -34.62 -1.93
N CYS A 14 6.57 -33.57 -1.15
CA CYS A 14 6.18 -32.20 -1.48
C CYS A 14 6.70 -31.80 -2.88
N LYS A 15 7.98 -32.05 -3.19
CA LYS A 15 8.57 -31.78 -4.51
C LYS A 15 7.91 -32.56 -5.65
N LYS A 16 7.50 -33.80 -5.42
CA LYS A 16 6.81 -34.62 -6.45
C LYS A 16 5.44 -34.05 -6.83
N TYR A 17 4.74 -33.46 -5.87
CA TYR A 17 3.42 -32.87 -6.06
C TYR A 17 3.44 -31.36 -6.32
N GLU A 18 4.61 -30.72 -6.27
CA GLU A 18 4.82 -29.30 -6.56
C GLU A 18 4.32 -28.86 -7.95
N ARG A 19 4.16 -29.80 -8.89
CA ARG A 19 3.59 -29.56 -10.23
C ARG A 19 2.05 -29.43 -10.23
N TYR A 20 1.39 -29.99 -9.23
CA TYR A 20 -0.05 -29.88 -9.01
C TYR A 20 -0.39 -28.73 -8.06
N ASP A 21 0.62 -28.12 -7.47
CA ASP A 21 0.49 -26.85 -6.76
C ASP A 21 0.19 -25.74 -7.78
N THR A 22 -1.08 -25.69 -8.20
CA THR A 22 -1.61 -24.61 -9.04
C THR A 22 -1.53 -23.25 -8.33
N ASP A 23 -1.22 -23.25 -7.02
CA ASP A 23 -1.03 -22.06 -6.20
C ASP A 23 0.35 -21.41 -6.35
N LYS A 24 1.31 -22.01 -7.10
CA LYS A 24 2.56 -21.30 -7.48
C LYS A 24 2.28 -19.95 -8.16
N HIS A 25 1.14 -19.86 -8.82
CA HIS A 25 0.53 -18.62 -9.26
C HIS A 25 -0.91 -18.64 -8.77
N GLY A 26 -1.11 -18.44 -7.46
CA GLY A 26 -2.42 -18.47 -6.81
C GLY A 26 -3.53 -17.77 -7.59
N ASP A 27 -4.77 -18.07 -7.24
CA ASP A 27 -5.95 -17.58 -7.95
C ASP A 27 -5.86 -16.07 -8.27
N PRO A 28 -6.52 -15.56 -9.32
CA PRO A 28 -6.33 -14.17 -9.75
C PRO A 28 -6.56 -13.15 -8.62
N PHE A 29 -7.35 -13.50 -7.60
CA PHE A 29 -7.44 -12.74 -6.36
C PHE A 29 -6.14 -12.79 -5.54
N SER A 30 -5.61 -13.98 -5.20
CA SER A 30 -4.36 -14.14 -4.43
C SER A 30 -3.18 -13.42 -5.07
N ARG A 31 -3.01 -13.49 -6.40
CA ARG A 31 -1.95 -12.75 -7.10
C ARG A 31 -2.08 -11.24 -6.96
N LEU A 32 -3.30 -10.73 -7.09
CA LEU A 32 -3.56 -9.30 -6.94
C LEU A 32 -3.44 -8.87 -5.47
N TYR A 33 -3.86 -9.71 -4.53
CA TYR A 33 -3.75 -9.46 -3.09
C TYR A 33 -2.28 -9.38 -2.68
N ALA A 34 -1.47 -10.36 -3.09
CA ALA A 34 -0.02 -10.36 -2.87
C ALA A 34 0.66 -9.13 -3.48
N ALA A 35 0.22 -8.69 -4.67
CA ALA A 35 0.73 -7.46 -5.28
C ALA A 35 0.36 -6.19 -4.49
N VAL A 36 -0.83 -6.13 -3.89
CA VAL A 36 -1.20 -5.02 -3.00
C VAL A 36 -0.42 -5.08 -1.70
N ASP A 37 -0.29 -6.25 -1.09
CA ASP A 37 0.45 -6.42 0.17
C ASP A 37 1.93 -6.04 0.01
N ALA A 38 2.59 -6.54 -1.04
CA ALA A 38 3.96 -6.14 -1.39
C ALA A 38 4.08 -4.64 -1.68
N GLY A 39 3.05 -4.03 -2.25
CA GLY A 39 3.03 -2.58 -2.49
C GLY A 39 2.79 -1.76 -1.22
N ILE A 40 2.03 -2.26 -0.24
CA ILE A 40 1.90 -1.68 1.10
C ILE A 40 3.25 -1.74 1.81
N ASP A 41 3.93 -2.89 1.80
CA ASP A 41 5.25 -3.05 2.40
C ASP A 41 6.28 -2.11 1.77
N ALA A 42 6.29 -2.01 0.44
CA ALA A 42 7.15 -1.08 -0.28
C ALA A 42 6.83 0.39 0.07
N ALA A 43 5.56 0.74 0.32
CA ALA A 43 5.17 2.08 0.73
C ALA A 43 5.62 2.38 2.18
N ILE A 44 5.50 1.43 3.10
CA ILE A 44 6.01 1.52 4.48
C ILE A 44 7.54 1.67 4.47
N GLU A 45 8.24 0.92 3.64
CA GLU A 45 9.69 1.02 3.53
C GLU A 45 10.12 2.39 2.97
N LYS A 46 9.41 2.90 1.96
CA LYS A 46 9.65 4.25 1.40
C LYS A 46 9.39 5.35 2.44
N SER A 47 8.31 5.27 3.22
CA SER A 47 8.03 6.24 4.28
C SER A 47 9.08 6.18 5.40
N ALA A 48 9.54 4.99 5.77
CA ALA A 48 10.65 4.82 6.71
C ALA A 48 11.97 5.41 6.18
N ARG A 49 12.28 5.21 4.88
CA ARG A 49 13.44 5.83 4.22
C ARG A 49 13.31 7.36 4.16
N ALA A 50 12.11 7.89 3.92
CA ALA A 50 11.85 9.33 3.95
C ALA A 50 12.09 9.90 5.35
N ALA A 51 11.60 9.23 6.40
CA ALA A 51 11.78 9.63 7.79
C ALA A 51 13.24 9.59 8.25
N LYS A 52 14.06 8.67 7.72
CA LYS A 52 15.52 8.63 7.99
C LYS A 52 16.28 9.79 7.33
N LYS A 53 15.79 10.31 6.19
CA LYS A 53 16.44 11.41 5.45
C LYS A 53 16.10 12.82 6.00
N LYS A 54 15.98 12.99 7.33
CA LYS A 54 15.65 14.29 7.97
C LYS A 54 16.57 15.44 7.58
N LYS A 55 17.82 15.15 7.18
CA LYS A 55 18.83 16.15 6.82
C LYS A 55 18.60 16.81 5.45
N ASN A 56 17.84 16.20 4.56
CA ASN A 56 17.58 16.74 3.22
C ASN A 56 16.07 16.86 3.01
N ARG A 57 15.52 18.02 3.39
CA ARG A 57 14.09 18.35 3.24
C ARG A 57 13.58 18.11 1.82
N ALA A 58 14.38 18.45 0.80
CA ALA A 58 14.00 18.19 -0.60
C ALA A 58 13.85 16.68 -0.86
N ALA A 59 14.82 15.88 -0.43
CA ALA A 59 14.77 14.43 -0.58
C ALA A 59 13.61 13.78 0.20
N SER A 60 13.27 14.30 1.40
CA SER A 60 12.11 13.81 2.15
C SER A 60 10.80 14.16 1.46
N VAL A 61 10.68 15.36 0.88
CA VAL A 61 9.48 15.78 0.13
C VAL A 61 9.30 14.95 -1.15
N THR A 62 10.38 14.68 -1.88
CA THR A 62 10.33 13.79 -3.06
C THR A 62 9.87 12.40 -2.69
N LEU A 63 10.41 11.83 -1.61
CA LEU A 63 9.99 10.50 -1.16
C LEU A 63 8.54 10.49 -0.64
N ASP A 64 8.09 11.52 0.08
CA ASP A 64 6.69 11.65 0.51
C ASP A 64 5.74 11.74 -0.71
N ALA A 65 6.12 12.49 -1.75
CA ALA A 65 5.37 12.55 -3.00
C ALA A 65 5.28 11.17 -3.69
N ASP A 66 6.36 10.38 -3.66
CA ASP A 66 6.35 9.02 -4.18
C ASP A 66 5.52 8.05 -3.32
N VAL A 67 5.47 8.25 -2.00
CA VAL A 67 4.55 7.50 -1.12
C VAL A 67 3.11 7.83 -1.51
N ARG A 68 2.75 9.10 -1.69
CA ARG A 68 1.40 9.51 -2.14
C ARG A 68 1.03 8.90 -3.49
N ARG A 69 1.95 8.91 -4.47
CA ARG A 69 1.74 8.24 -5.78
C ARG A 69 1.53 6.73 -5.62
N THR A 70 2.31 6.09 -4.75
CA THR A 70 2.20 4.65 -4.50
C THR A 70 0.86 4.33 -3.84
N LYS A 71 0.40 5.14 -2.86
CA LYS A 71 -0.93 5.00 -2.25
C LYS A 71 -2.06 5.11 -3.28
N ALA A 72 -2.01 6.11 -4.17
CA ALA A 72 -3.01 6.27 -5.22
C ALA A 72 -3.07 5.05 -6.15
N ARG A 73 -1.90 4.55 -6.59
CA ARG A 73 -1.81 3.32 -7.39
C ARG A 73 -2.35 2.09 -6.65
N LEU A 74 -2.11 1.98 -5.34
CA LEU A 74 -2.65 0.88 -4.53
C LEU A 74 -4.18 0.93 -4.46
N LEU A 75 -4.79 2.11 -4.29
CA LEU A 75 -6.24 2.26 -4.28
C LEU A 75 -6.86 1.81 -5.61
N GLU A 76 -6.24 2.11 -6.76
CA GLU A 76 -6.71 1.61 -8.06
C GLU A 76 -6.65 0.08 -8.15
N VAL A 77 -5.61 -0.54 -7.60
CA VAL A 77 -5.48 -2.01 -7.56
C VAL A 77 -6.50 -2.62 -6.60
N VAL A 78 -6.81 -1.96 -5.47
CA VAL A 78 -7.88 -2.37 -4.55
C VAL A 78 -9.24 -2.36 -5.25
N VAL A 79 -9.55 -1.36 -6.08
CA VAL A 79 -10.79 -1.35 -6.89
C VAL A 79 -10.80 -2.52 -7.89
N LYS A 80 -9.66 -2.86 -8.49
CA LYS A 80 -9.56 -4.05 -9.36
C LYS A 80 -9.77 -5.34 -8.57
N LEU A 81 -9.23 -5.45 -7.36
CA LEU A 81 -9.48 -6.57 -6.44
C LEU A 81 -10.96 -6.69 -6.07
N GLN A 82 -11.65 -5.59 -5.78
CA GLN A 82 -13.10 -5.60 -5.54
C GLN A 82 -13.86 -6.17 -6.75
N LYS A 83 -13.49 -5.76 -7.97
CA LYS A 83 -14.10 -6.29 -9.20
C LYS A 83 -13.81 -7.77 -9.40
N VAL A 84 -12.60 -8.25 -9.08
CA VAL A 84 -12.23 -9.67 -9.16
C VAL A 84 -12.89 -10.50 -8.06
N ALA A 85 -13.05 -9.95 -6.86
CA ALA A 85 -13.77 -10.60 -5.75
C ALA A 85 -15.29 -10.68 -6.01
N ALA A 86 -15.86 -9.67 -6.67
CA ALA A 86 -17.26 -9.64 -7.08
C ALA A 86 -17.53 -10.47 -8.34
N ARG A 87 -16.49 -10.79 -9.12
CA ARG A 87 -16.62 -11.67 -10.28
C ARG A 87 -17.04 -13.06 -9.82
N LYS A 88 -18.17 -13.51 -10.38
CA LYS A 88 -18.77 -14.81 -10.09
C LYS A 88 -17.93 -15.89 -10.78
N VAL A 89 -16.86 -16.33 -10.11
CA VAL A 89 -16.16 -17.55 -10.51
C VAL A 89 -17.06 -18.71 -10.07
N ASN A 90 -17.52 -19.53 -11.02
CA ASN A 90 -18.36 -20.69 -10.74
C ASN A 90 -17.55 -21.65 -9.82
N GLY A 91 -17.89 -21.67 -8.53
CA GLY A 91 -17.22 -22.51 -7.52
C GLY A 91 -16.82 -21.81 -6.22
N LEU A 92 -16.84 -20.47 -6.15
CA LEU A 92 -16.49 -19.76 -4.89
C LEU A 92 -17.66 -19.78 -3.90
N SER A 93 -17.41 -20.34 -2.71
CA SER A 93 -18.37 -20.39 -1.61
C SER A 93 -18.79 -18.97 -1.19
N PRO A 94 -20.05 -18.73 -0.81
CA PRO A 94 -20.48 -17.43 -0.27
C PRO A 94 -19.61 -16.96 0.90
N GLU A 95 -19.10 -17.90 1.70
CA GLU A 95 -18.19 -17.60 2.81
C GLU A 95 -16.86 -16.99 2.32
N GLU A 96 -16.25 -17.60 1.30
CA GLU A 96 -15.01 -17.07 0.72
C GLU A 96 -15.20 -15.69 0.11
N LYS A 97 -16.38 -15.39 -0.46
CA LYS A 97 -16.69 -14.05 -0.98
C LYS A 97 -16.76 -13.01 0.13
N VAL A 98 -17.35 -13.37 1.27
CA VAL A 98 -17.43 -12.48 2.45
C VAL A 98 -16.04 -12.28 3.04
N SER A 99 -15.24 -13.34 3.17
CA SER A 99 -13.85 -13.24 3.63
C SER A 99 -13.00 -12.37 2.70
N ARG A 100 -13.09 -12.59 1.37
CA ARG A 100 -12.38 -11.79 0.36
C ARG A 100 -12.85 -10.33 0.38
N ALA A 101 -14.14 -10.06 0.52
CA ALA A 101 -14.67 -8.71 0.64
C ALA A 101 -14.20 -8.01 1.92
N GLY A 102 -14.17 -8.72 3.06
CA GLY A 102 -13.65 -8.20 4.33
C GLY A 102 -12.15 -7.87 4.25
N LEU A 103 -11.35 -8.74 3.65
CA LEU A 103 -9.93 -8.49 3.42
C LEU A 103 -9.71 -7.26 2.53
N VAL A 104 -10.47 -7.13 1.44
CA VAL A 104 -10.37 -5.99 0.54
C VAL A 104 -10.88 -4.69 1.18
N ALA A 105 -11.84 -4.75 2.10
CA ALA A 105 -12.30 -3.60 2.88
C ALA A 105 -11.24 -3.11 3.90
N ALA A 106 -10.38 -4.01 4.40
CA ALA A 106 -9.28 -3.66 5.30
C ALA A 106 -8.09 -2.99 4.56
N LEU A 107 -7.90 -3.26 3.26
CA LEU A 107 -6.77 -2.72 2.48
C LEU A 107 -6.77 -1.18 2.40
N PRO A 108 -7.88 -0.48 2.10
CA PRO A 108 -7.94 0.97 2.17
C PRO A 108 -7.51 1.52 3.53
N HIS A 109 -7.98 0.89 4.62
CA HIS A 109 -7.63 1.33 5.97
C HIS A 109 -6.12 1.17 6.25
N ARG A 110 -5.51 0.08 5.77
CA ARG A 110 -4.05 -0.12 5.84
C ARG A 110 -3.29 0.93 5.01
N ILE A 111 -3.76 1.25 3.81
CA ILE A 111 -3.14 2.26 2.92
C ILE A 111 -3.22 3.66 3.56
N HIS A 112 -4.34 4.01 4.19
CA HIS A 112 -4.51 5.27 4.89
C HIS A 112 -3.70 5.35 6.19
N ALA A 113 -3.50 4.23 6.89
CA ALA A 113 -2.70 4.17 8.12
C ALA A 113 -1.19 4.36 7.90
N ILE A 114 -0.69 4.28 6.66
CA ILE A 114 0.71 4.57 6.35
C ILE A 114 0.97 6.04 6.70
N PRO A 115 1.89 6.35 7.63
CA PRO A 115 2.18 7.71 8.01
C PRO A 115 2.86 8.41 6.84
N ASP A 116 2.12 9.30 6.19
CA ASP A 116 2.75 10.32 5.36
C ASP A 116 3.20 11.43 6.30
N SER A 117 4.38 12.00 6.06
CA SER A 117 4.93 13.06 6.90
C SER A 117 4.24 14.41 6.62
N HIS A 118 2.92 14.42 6.49
CA HIS A 118 2.08 15.62 6.36
C HIS A 118 0.86 15.60 7.30
N GLY A 119 1.01 15.03 8.50
CA GLY A 119 0.19 15.42 9.65
C GLY A 119 0.72 16.72 10.25
N GLY A 120 0.36 17.88 9.67
CA GLY A 120 0.83 19.18 10.13
C GLY A 120 0.42 20.42 9.32
N VAL A 121 -0.49 20.30 8.36
CA VAL A 121 -1.18 21.46 7.77
C VAL A 121 -2.68 21.21 7.78
N THR A 122 -3.26 21.42 8.95
CA THR A 122 -4.56 22.10 9.04
C THR A 122 -4.29 23.58 8.76
N PRO A 123 -4.56 24.14 7.56
CA PRO A 123 -5.08 25.49 7.56
C PRO A 123 -6.51 25.35 8.08
N ASP A 124 -6.67 25.71 9.34
CA ASP A 124 -7.88 26.33 9.87
C ASP A 124 -8.85 26.77 8.76
N THR A 125 -10.05 26.21 8.84
CA THR A 125 -11.30 26.74 8.33
C THR A 125 -11.34 28.27 8.50
N GLY A 126 -10.84 29.01 7.51
CA GLY A 126 -10.65 30.44 7.66
C GLY A 126 -10.53 31.15 6.30
N SER A 127 -11.69 31.41 5.69
CA SER A 127 -12.00 32.53 4.78
C SER A 127 -10.96 32.96 3.71
N PRO A 128 -11.33 32.98 2.41
CA PRO A 128 -10.53 33.67 1.41
C PRO A 128 -10.71 35.18 1.58
N ARG A 129 -9.79 35.85 2.29
CA ARG A 129 -9.61 37.30 2.22
C ARG A 129 -8.12 37.64 2.12
N ASP A 130 -7.87 38.67 1.34
CA ASP A 130 -6.60 39.40 1.17
C ASP A 130 -5.64 38.95 0.06
N GLY A 131 -5.74 39.70 -1.04
CA GLY A 131 -4.78 39.76 -2.13
C GLY A 131 -3.51 40.55 -1.77
N PRO A 132 -2.56 40.66 -2.72
CA PRO A 132 -1.22 41.15 -2.43
C PRO A 132 -1.20 42.67 -2.42
N ARG A 133 -1.14 43.29 -1.23
CA ARG A 133 -0.64 44.66 -1.09
C ARG A 133 0.74 44.63 -0.45
N CYS A 134 1.75 44.55 -1.32
CA CYS A 134 3.14 44.83 -1.00
C CYS A 134 3.26 46.20 -0.31
N ARG A 135 3.62 46.18 0.96
CA ARG A 135 3.95 47.35 1.78
C ARG A 135 5.46 47.28 2.05
N MET A 136 6.27 47.83 1.13
CA MET A 136 7.63 48.31 1.43
C MET A 136 7.46 49.73 2.01
N ALA A 137 7.67 50.00 3.30
CA ALA A 137 8.98 50.17 3.95
C ALA A 137 9.87 51.12 3.12
N GLN A 138 9.88 52.42 3.39
CA GLN A 138 10.59 53.15 4.46
C GLN A 138 11.80 53.90 3.87
N LEU A 139 11.99 55.15 4.33
CA LEU A 139 13.07 56.12 4.03
C LEU A 139 12.99 56.75 2.62
N GLY A 140 12.95 58.06 2.41
CA GLY A 140 13.57 59.16 3.15
C GLY A 140 14.60 59.83 2.23
N ALA A 141 14.53 61.16 2.12
CA ALA A 141 15.48 62.09 1.48
C ALA A 141 15.44 62.24 -0.06
N ALA A 142 14.78 63.30 -0.52
CA ALA A 142 15.37 64.45 -1.24
C ALA A 142 14.25 65.41 -1.65
#